data_AF-A0A944QCP2-F1
#
_entry.id   AF-A0A944QCP2-F1
#
_cell.length_a   1.000
_cell.length_b   1.000
_cell.length_c   1.000
_cell.angle_alpha   90.00
_cell.angle_beta   90.00
_cell.angle_gamma   90.00
#
_symmetry.space_group_name_H-M   'P 1'
#
loop_
_entity.id
_entity.type
_entity.pdbx_description
1 polymer ?
#
loop_
_entity_poly.entity_id
_entity_poly.type
_entity_poly.pdbx_seq_one_letter_code
_entity_poly.pdbx_strand_id
1 'polypeptide(L)' 'MTFETTDSVTLKIWDRSAIDHTLDTVVQDLSARANAPKHSIAVTCSGPNTFTVSLNRNASVGAAL' A
#
# COMPACT_ATOMS: atom_id res chain seq x y z
N MET A 1 -14.58 5.41 7.00
CA MET A 1 -13.90 4.68 8.08
C MET A 1 -12.81 3.83 7.45
N THR A 2 -11.57 4.31 7.54
CA THR A 2 -10.36 3.60 7.10
C THR A 2 -9.69 3.06 8.35
N PHE A 3 -9.58 1.75 8.47
CA PHE A 3 -8.76 1.12 9.50
C PHE A 3 -7.30 1.33 9.06
N GLU A 4 -6.66 2.37 9.59
CA GLU A 4 -5.21 2.50 9.54
C GLU A 4 -4.62 1.52 10.56
N THR A 5 -4.12 0.40 10.07
CA THR A 5 -3.11 -0.35 10.81
C THR A 5 -1.77 0.31 10.50
N THR A 6 -0.81 0.32 11.44
CA THR A 6 0.52 0.97 11.31
C THR A 6 1.25 0.67 9.99
N ASP A 7 0.89 -0.42 9.33
CA ASP A 7 1.54 -0.96 8.14
C ASP A 7 0.60 -1.10 6.93
N SER A 8 -0.66 -0.63 7.01
CA SER A 8 -1.62 -0.82 5.91
C SER A 8 -2.69 0.26 5.84
N VAL A 9 -3.00 0.69 4.62
CA VAL A 9 -4.04 1.67 4.30
C VAL A 9 -5.08 1.00 3.39
N THR A 10 -6.35 1.02 3.80
CA THR A 10 -7.45 0.61 2.92
C THR A 10 -8.16 1.84 2.40
N LEU A 11 -8.36 1.94 1.09
CA LEU A 11 -9.08 3.04 0.45
C LEU A 11 -10.13 2.52 -0.54
N LYS A 12 -11.19 3.32 -0.72
CA LYS A 12 -12.21 3.08 -1.74
C LYS A 12 -12.05 4.10 -2.85
N ILE A 13 -11.78 3.63 -4.06
CA ILE A 13 -11.61 4.46 -5.25
C ILE A 13 -12.82 4.27 -6.16
N TRP A 14 -13.63 5.32 -6.28
CA TRP A 14 -14.85 5.30 -7.10
C TRP A 14 -14.58 5.70 -8.54
N ASP A 15 -13.71 6.69 -8.74
CA ASP A 15 -13.29 7.10 -10.07
C ASP A 15 -12.24 6.13 -10.62
N ARG A 16 -12.61 5.36 -11.66
CA ARG A 16 -11.69 4.36 -12.22
C ARG A 16 -10.51 4.97 -12.96
N SER A 17 -10.67 6.18 -13.51
CA SER A 17 -9.58 6.90 -14.17
C SER A 17 -8.50 7.32 -13.16
N ALA A 18 -8.87 7.46 -11.89
CA ALA A 18 -8.00 7.88 -10.82
C ALA A 18 -7.24 6.75 -10.12
N ILE A 19 -7.60 5.48 -10.39
CA ILE A 19 -7.07 4.34 -9.62
C ILE A 19 -5.55 4.31 -9.62
N ASP A 20 -4.94 4.42 -10.80
CA ASP A 20 -3.49 4.30 -10.95
C ASP A 20 -2.73 5.39 -10.18
N HIS A 21 -3.07 6.67 -10.40
CA HIS A 21 -2.41 7.77 -9.71
C HIS A 21 -2.68 7.77 -8.20
N THR A 22 -3.89 7.36 -7.78
CA THR A 22 -4.26 7.30 -6.37
C THR A 22 -3.45 6.22 -5.67
N LEU A 23 -3.30 5.05 -6.30
CA LEU A 23 -2.49 3.97 -5.77
C LEU A 23 -1.01 4.35 -5.70
N ASP A 24 -0.43 4.98 -6.74
CA ASP A 24 0.98 5.43 -6.68
C ASP A 24 1.20 6.45 -5.56
N THR A 25 0.28 7.40 -5.39
CA THR A 25 0.35 8.40 -4.31
C THR A 25 0.34 7.74 -2.93
N VAL A 26 -0.56 6.76 -2.71
CA VAL A 26 -0.65 6.05 -1.42
C VAL A 26 0.56 5.14 -1.20
N VAL A 27 1.07 4.50 -2.24
CA VAL A 27 2.31 3.71 -2.17
C VAL A 27 3.50 4.61 -1.81
N GLN A 28 3.60 5.81 -2.38
CA GLN A 28 4.62 6.79 -2.02
C GLN A 28 4.50 7.25 -0.57
N ASP A 29 3.30 7.59 -0.11
CA ASP A 29 3.05 8.02 1.27
C ASP A 29 3.42 6.92 2.27
N LEU A 30 2.94 5.69 2.04
CA LEU A 30 3.22 4.55 2.92
C LEU A 30 4.71 4.19 2.91
N SER A 31 5.38 4.28 1.75
CA SER A 31 6.83 4.08 1.62
C SER A 31 7.61 5.08 2.45
N ALA A 32 7.28 6.36 2.35
CA ALA A 32 7.94 7.42 3.10
C ALA A 32 7.70 7.30 4.61
N ARG A 33 6.45 7.00 5.03
CA ARG A 33 6.08 6.81 6.43
C ARG A 33 6.76 5.59 7.06
N ALA A 34 6.85 4.48 6.32
CA ALA A 34 7.46 3.24 6.81
C ALA A 34 8.98 3.18 6.62
N ASN A 35 9.60 4.19 6.00
CA ASN A 35 11.00 4.16 5.53
C ASN A 35 11.32 2.85 4.80
N ALA A 36 10.40 2.44 3.92
CA ALA A 36 10.48 1.17 3.22
C ALA A 36 10.51 1.41 1.71
N PRO A 37 11.26 0.60 0.96
CA PRO A 37 11.27 0.72 -0.50
C PRO A 37 9.91 0.33 -1.07
N LYS A 38 9.50 0.97 -2.18
CA LYS A 38 8.20 0.72 -2.83
C LYS A 38 7.95 -0.76 -3.15
N HIS A 39 9.00 -1.55 -3.41
CA HIS A 39 8.85 -3.00 -3.70
C HIS A 39 8.44 -3.83 -2.47
N SER A 40 8.60 -3.29 -1.26
CA SER A 40 8.08 -3.88 -0.02
C SER A 40 6.62 -3.54 0.21
N ILE A 41 5.93 -2.85 -0.71
CA ILE A 41 4.51 -2.51 -0.60
C ILE A 41 3.71 -3.39 -1.54
N ALA A 42 2.70 -4.07 -0.98
CA ALA A 42 1.74 -4.87 -1.70
C ALA A 42 0.42 -4.10 -1.84
N VAL A 43 -0.19 -4.16 -3.02
CA VAL A 43 -1.53 -3.61 -3.26
C VAL A 43 -2.48 -4.77 -3.53
N THR A 44 -3.49 -4.92 -2.70
CA THR A 44 -4.50 -5.97 -2.79
C THR A 44 -5.84 -5.35 -3.16
N CYS A 45 -6.48 -5.87 -4.21
CA CYS A 45 -7.86 -5.53 -4.54
C CYS A 45 -8.79 -6.41 -3.71
N SER A 46 -9.40 -5.84 -2.67
CA SER A 46 -10.28 -6.56 -1.72
C SER A 46 -11.76 -6.48 -2.12
N GLY A 47 -12.09 -5.77 -3.20
CA GLY A 47 -13.46 -5.64 -3.72
C GLY A 47 -13.55 -4.75 -4.96
N PRO A 48 -14.75 -4.56 -5.55
CA PRO A 48 -14.93 -3.90 -6.86
C PRO A 48 -14.34 -2.48 -6.99
N ASN A 49 -14.09 -1.82 -5.86
CA ASN A 49 -13.53 -0.47 -5.73
C ASN A 49 -12.65 -0.32 -4.47
N THR A 50 -12.32 -1.41 -3.79
CA THR A 50 -11.63 -1.37 -2.49
C THR A 50 -10.22 -1.90 -2.66
N PHE A 51 -9.24 -1.07 -2.34
CA PHE A 51 -7.84 -1.40 -2.42
C PHE A 51 -7.21 -1.31 -1.03
N THR A 52 -6.39 -2.29 -0.70
CA THR A 52 -5.62 -2.34 0.54
C THR A 52 -4.14 -2.29 0.16
N VAL A 53 -3.47 -1.20 0.53
CA VAL A 53 -2.04 -0.99 0.35
C VAL A 53 -1.36 -1.37 1.66
N SER A 54 -0.45 -2.33 1.65
CA SER A 54 0.12 -2.93 2.85
C SER A 54 1.63 -3.06 2.73
N LEU A 55 2.35 -2.86 3.82
CA LEU A 55 3.78 -3.18 3.91
C LEU A 55 3.96 -4.69 4.05
N ASN A 56 4.69 -5.27 3.09
CA ASN A 56 5.17 -6.64 3.12
C ASN A 56 6.48 -6.70 3.93
N ARG A 57 6.36 -6.86 5.26
CA ARG A 57 7.52 -7.02 6.18
C ARG A 57 8.27 -8.34 5.99
N ASN A 58 7.78 -9.22 5.12
CA ASN A 58 8.42 -10.47 4.74
C ASN A 58 9.44 -10.26 3.61
N ALA A 59 9.44 -9.09 2.95
CA ALA A 59 10.58 -8.61 2.19
C ALA A 59 11.64 -8.12 3.18
N SER A 60 12.22 -9.05 3.94
CA SER A 60 13.34 -8.77 4.82
C SER A 60 14.45 -8.11 4.02
N VAL A 61 14.78 -6.87 4.40
CA VAL A 61 16.11 -6.32 4.21
C VAL A 61 17.08 -7.40 4.66
N GLY A 62 17.85 -7.93 3.70
CA GLY A 62 18.95 -8.87 3.88
C GLY A 62 18.91 -9.70 5.16
N ALA A 63 18.36 -10.92 5.07
CA ALA A 63 18.94 -12.00 5.85
C ALA A 63 20.38 -12.16 5.33
N ALA A 64 21.32 -11.46 5.97
CA ALA A 64 22.73 -11.78 5.92
C ALA A 64 22.86 -13.22 6.43
N LEU A 65 23.08 -14.15 5.49
CA LEU A 65 23.69 -15.44 5.75
C LEU A 65 25.20 -15.30 5.60
#